data_AF-A0AA42XYU1-F1
#
_entry.id   AF-A0AA42XYU1-F1
#
_cell.length_a   1.000
_cell.length_b   1.000
_cell.length_c   1.000
_cell.angle_alpha   90.00
_cell.angle_beta   90.00
_cell.angle_gamma   90.00
#
_symmetry.space_group_name_H-M   'P 1'
#
loop_
_entity.id
_entity.type
_entity.pdbx_description
1 polymer ?
#
loop_
_entity_poly.entity_id
_entity_poly.type
_entity_poly.pdbx_seq_one_letter_code
_entity_poly.pdbx_strand_id
1 'polypeptide(L)' 'MIEEPDATRFVVRLIAVAEKVALMRSRVHRPEAIGKMIAARGQIAEIRRGNRFRAWIVVDA' A
#
# COMPACT_ATOMS: atom_id res chain seq x y z
N MET A 1 20.80 15.87 21.80
CA MET A 1 19.47 15.61 22.36
C MET A 1 18.59 15.23 21.18
N ILE A 2 18.12 13.98 21.13
CA ILE A 2 17.31 13.48 20.02
C ILE A 2 15.89 13.39 20.58
N GLU A 3 15.01 14.30 20.16
CA GLU A 3 13.58 14.25 20.45
C GLU A 3 12.89 13.42 19.36
N GLU A 4 12.69 12.13 19.61
CA GLU A 4 11.85 11.32 18.73
C GLU A 4 10.38 11.41 19.17
N PRO A 5 9.46 11.64 18.23
CA PRO A 5 8.04 11.67 18.55
C PRO A 5 7.58 10.27 19.00
N ASP A 6 7.01 10.21 20.19
CA ASP A 6 6.58 8.96 20.84
C ASP A 6 5.50 8.24 20.01
N ALA A 7 5.90 7.15 19.36
CA ALA A 7 5.05 6.33 18.50
C ALA A 7 3.91 5.60 19.25
N THR A 8 3.94 5.59 20.60
CA THR A 8 2.81 5.07 21.39
C THR A 8 1.60 6.00 21.36
N ARG A 9 1.80 7.29 21.00
CA ARG A 9 0.71 8.26 20.87
C ARG A 9 0.02 8.12 19.53
N PHE A 10 -1.30 7.90 19.59
CA PHE A 10 -2.15 7.71 18.40
C PHE A 10 -2.00 8.82 17.35
N VAL A 11 -1.82 10.07 17.79
CA VAL A 11 -1.61 11.23 16.91
C VAL A 11 -0.31 11.11 16.10
N VAL A 12 0.78 10.61 16.68
CA VAL A 12 2.06 10.41 15.99
C VAL A 12 1.92 9.34 14.90
N ARG A 13 1.16 8.27 15.17
CA ARG A 13 0.84 7.25 14.16
C ARG A 13 -0.01 7.81 13.03
N LEU A 14 -0.97 8.70 13.31
CA LEU A 14 -1.78 9.35 12.28
C LEU A 14 -0.94 10.28 11.40
N ILE A 15 -0.03 11.04 11.99
CA ILE A 15 0.90 11.91 11.25
C ILE A 15 1.80 11.06 10.36
N ALA A 16 2.37 9.97 10.87
CA ALA A 16 3.19 9.06 10.08
C ALA A 16 2.41 8.41 8.92
N VAL A 17 1.13 8.08 9.11
CA VAL A 17 0.25 7.60 8.02
C VAL A 17 -0.01 8.71 7.01
N ALA A 18 -0.32 9.93 7.45
CA ALA A 18 -0.57 11.06 6.57
C ALA A 18 0.69 11.41 5.76
N GLU A 19 1.85 11.40 6.40
CA GLU A 19 3.15 11.62 5.78
C GLU A 19 3.46 10.53 4.77
N LYS A 20 3.22 9.25 5.10
CA LYS A 20 3.37 8.14 4.15
C LYS A 20 2.41 8.25 2.96
N VAL A 21 1.18 8.70 3.19
CA VAL A 21 0.17 8.93 2.14
C VAL A 21 0.48 10.18 1.31
N ALA A 22 1.16 11.18 1.87
CA ALA A 22 1.58 12.38 1.16
C ALA A 22 2.88 12.15 0.36
N LEU A 23 3.84 11.41 0.93
CA LEU A 23 5.13 11.06 0.33
C LEU A 23 4.97 9.97 -0.73
N MET A 24 4.18 8.93 -0.47
CA MET A 24 3.71 8.06 -1.53
C MET A 24 2.63 8.84 -2.24
N ARG A 25 2.95 9.45 -3.39
CA ARG A 25 2.04 10.15 -4.33
C ARG A 25 0.94 9.20 -4.85
N SER A 26 0.21 8.57 -3.94
CA SER A 26 -0.28 7.21 -4.07
C SER A 26 -1.57 7.25 -4.84
N ARG A 27 -1.46 7.00 -6.14
CA ARG A 27 -2.60 6.50 -6.89
C ARG A 27 -3.00 5.19 -6.23
N VAL A 28 -3.99 5.26 -5.34
CA VAL A 28 -4.63 4.08 -4.76
C VAL A 28 -5.35 3.37 -5.89
N HIS A 29 -4.62 2.49 -6.56
CA HIS A 29 -5.14 1.69 -7.64
C HIS A 29 -5.91 0.51 -7.04
N ARG A 30 -7.10 0.26 -7.58
CA ARG A 30 -7.82 -0.97 -7.25
C ARG A 30 -6.96 -2.18 -7.64
N PRO A 31 -7.08 -3.31 -6.94
CA PRO A 31 -6.28 -4.51 -7.23
C PRO A 31 -6.34 -4.91 -8.70
N GLU A 32 -7.49 -4.73 -9.35
CA GLU A 32 -7.71 -5.04 -10.77
C GLU A 32 -6.92 -4.11 -11.70
N ALA A 33 -6.79 -2.83 -11.32
CA ALA A 33 -5.99 -1.89 -12.08
C ALA A 33 -4.50 -2.23 -11.99
N ILE A 34 -4.03 -2.66 -10.81
CA ILE A 34 -2.66 -3.12 -10.62
C ILE A 34 -2.41 -4.42 -11.42
N GLY A 35 -3.34 -5.38 -11.37
CA GLY A 35 -3.26 -6.60 -12.18
C GLY A 35 -3.16 -6.32 -13.68
N LYS A 36 -3.95 -5.38 -14.21
CA LYS A 36 -3.85 -4.93 -15.61
C LYS A 36 -2.51 -4.29 -15.94
N MET A 37 -1.95 -3.50 -15.02
CA MET A 37 -0.63 -2.90 -15.21
C MET A 37 0.49 -3.94 -15.24
N ILE A 38 0.36 -5.02 -14.45
CA ILE A 38 1.31 -6.14 -14.44
C ILE A 38 1.17 -6.97 -15.72
N ALA A 39 -0.05 -7.27 -16.16
CA ALA A 39 -0.33 -7.95 -17.43
C ALA A 39 0.21 -7.18 -18.64
N ALA A 40 0.10 -5.84 -18.64
CA ALA A 40 0.68 -4.99 -19.68
C ALA A 40 2.22 -5.07 -19.77
N ARG A 41 2.89 -5.60 -18.74
CA ARG A 41 4.34 -5.85 -18.71
C ARG A 41 4.70 -7.31 -19.05
N GLY A 42 3.73 -8.11 -19.48
CA GLY A 42 3.94 -9.51 -19.86
C GLY A 42 4.03 -10.48 -18.68
N GLN A 43 3.68 -10.05 -17.47
CA GLN A 43 3.68 -10.89 -16.27
C GLN A 43 2.26 -11.30 -15.88
N ILE A 44 2.12 -12.47 -15.27
CA ILE A 44 0.83 -12.97 -14.80
C ILE A 44 0.68 -12.59 -13.32
N ALA A 45 -0.43 -11.91 -13.00
CA ALA A 45 -0.77 -11.54 -11.63
C ALA A 45 -2.05 -12.23 -11.18
N GLU A 46 -1.99 -12.98 -10.07
CA GLU A 46 -3.17 -13.49 -9.36
C GLU A 46 -3.63 -12.46 -8.33
N ILE A 47 -4.89 -12.06 -8.40
CA ILE A 47 -5.51 -11.20 -7.39
C ILE A 47 -6.27 -12.08 -6.40
N ARG A 48 -5.74 -12.21 -5.19
CA ARG A 48 -6.39 -12.92 -4.09
C ARG A 48 -7.02 -11.94 -3.13
N ARG A 49 -8.35 -11.85 -3.16
CA ARG A 49 -9.09 -11.03 -2.18
C ARG A 49 -9.15 -11.79 -0.85
N GLY A 50 -8.64 -11.16 0.21
CA GLY A 50 -8.76 -11.64 1.58
C GLY A 50 -10.07 -11.17 2.22
N ASN A 51 -10.01 -10.76 3.49
CA ASN A 51 -11.17 -10.15 4.16
C ASN A 51 -11.56 -8.79 3.54
N ARG A 52 -12.62 -8.15 4.05
CA ARG A 52 -13.22 -6.91 3.53
C ARG A 52 -12.23 -5.75 3.29
N PHE A 53 -11.04 -5.78 3.89
CA PHE A 53 -10.04 -4.71 3.80
C PHE A 53 -8.69 -5.16 3.22
N ARG A 54 -8.56 -6.39 2.70
CA ARG A 54 -7.27 -6.90 2.20
C ARG A 54 -7.42 -7.53 0.83
N ALA A 55 -6.55 -7.12 -0.09
CA ALA A 55 -6.34 -7.80 -1.36
C ALA A 55 -4.84 -8.01 -1.54
N TRP A 56 -4.47 -9.22 -1.96
CA TRP A 56 -3.10 -9.61 -2.28
C TRP A 56 -2.98 -9.72 -3.79
N ILE A 57 -1.85 -9.26 -4.32
CA ILE A 57 -1.51 -9.40 -5.73
C ILE A 57 -0.23 -10.21 -5.75
N VAL A 58 -0.31 -11.43 -6.25
CA VAL A 58 0.84 -12.35 -6.37
C VAL A 58 1.28 -12.33 -7.81
N VAL A 59 2.58 -12.15 -8.04
CA VAL A 59 3.19 -12.15 -9.38
C VAL A 59 4.21 -13.26 -9.38
N ASP A 60 3.98 -14.28 -10.20
CA ASP A 60 4.95 -15.35 -10.44
C ASP A 60 5.77 -15.00 -11.69
N ALA A 61 7.08 -15.28 -11.62
CA ALA A 61 8.09 -14.97 -12.63
C ALA A 61 8.38 -16.15 -13.55
#